data_AF-A0A498N8E3-F1
#
_entry.id   AF-A0A498N8E3-F1
#
_cell.length_a   1.000
_cell.length_b   1.000
_cell.length_c   1.000
_cell.angle_alpha   90.00
_cell.angle_beta   90.00
_cell.angle_gamma   90.00
#
_symmetry.space_group_name_H-M   'P 1'
#
loop_
_entity.id
_entity.type
_entity.pdbx_description
1 polymer ?
#
loop_
_entity_poly.entity_id
_entity_poly.type
_entity_poly.pdbx_seq_one_letter_code
_entity_poly.pdbx_strand_id
1 'polypeptide(L)'
;MSYVFINDSLQATVPLLQACIDGDLAHTKRLLESGFDSNTRDCRGRTGLHLAAARGNVEICSLLHKFGADLLATDSQGNTALHMCGHVDTIQFLVSNGLKIDICNHNGATPLVLAKRRGVNKDALHLLEGLEEQEVKGFNRSSHSSLEKMHMAENESKFLIYACLLLFSVLLSLRLDGIIQWSYWAVFAPIWLWKLMVIIGASVGTGVWAHNPQYRAEGETCVEFKAMLIAVGIHLLLLTFEVLVCDRVQRGSHPWLLVFMPLFFVSPVSVAACVWGFRHDRSLELEILCSVNILQFIFIALRLDTIISWPWLVVCVPLWILMSFLCLVVLYYIVWSVLFLRSMDVIAEQRRTHITMAISWMTIVVPLLTFEILLVHKLDGHYNSNYVPVFVPLWVSLVTLMVTTFGQKGGNHWWFGIRKDFCQFLLELFPFLREYGNISYDLHHEDSEVSEELPIHEVPKIPPMFRKKTGVVITQSPGKYFVPPPKLCIDMPD
;
A
#
# COMPACT_ATOMS: atom_id res chain seq x y z
N MET A 1 -8.07 40.97 27.02
CA MET A 1 -7.01 41.05 28.04
C MET A 1 -7.37 40.07 29.14
N SER A 2 -6.91 38.83 28.98
CA SER A 2 -7.11 37.72 29.94
C SER A 2 -5.86 36.85 29.89
N TYR A 3 -4.75 37.41 30.38
CA TYR A 3 -3.49 36.68 30.51
C TYR A 3 -3.68 35.63 31.59
N VAL A 4 -3.39 34.36 31.27
CA VAL A 4 -3.35 33.26 32.22
C VAL A 4 -2.44 33.68 33.38
N PHE A 5 -3.02 33.83 34.57
CA PHE A 5 -2.28 34.01 35.80
C PHE A 5 -1.42 32.76 36.03
N ILE A 6 -0.15 32.84 35.63
CA ILE A 6 0.90 31.95 36.14
C ILE A 6 1.31 32.57 37.47
N ASN A 7 0.53 32.29 38.52
CA ASN A 7 0.92 32.63 39.88
C ASN A 7 0.99 31.32 40.67
N ASP A 8 2.18 30.74 40.76
CA ASP A 8 2.51 29.69 41.73
C ASP A 8 3.93 29.98 42.24
N SER A 9 3.98 30.44 43.48
CA SER A 9 5.12 30.96 44.25
C SER A 9 6.15 29.89 44.66
N LEU A 10 6.57 29.06 43.71
CA LEU A 10 7.67 28.09 43.85
C LEU A 10 8.66 28.15 42.65
N GLN A 11 8.61 29.20 41.84
CA GLN A 11 9.44 29.44 40.63
C GLN A 11 10.88 29.89 40.90
N ALA A 12 11.43 29.68 42.09
CA ALA A 12 12.84 29.95 42.33
C ALA A 12 13.65 28.69 42.01
N THR A 13 14.25 28.56 40.81
CA THR A 13 15.54 27.84 40.66
C THR A 13 16.24 27.93 39.30
N VAL A 14 15.64 28.47 38.23
CA VAL A 14 16.36 28.57 36.94
C VAL A 14 16.25 29.98 36.34
N PRO A 15 17.32 30.80 36.41
CA PRO A 15 17.36 32.17 35.87
C PRO A 15 16.93 32.26 34.40
N LEU A 16 17.31 31.28 33.58
CA LEU A 16 16.96 31.22 32.16
C LEU A 16 15.45 31.10 31.93
N LEU A 17 14.75 30.29 32.73
CA LEU A 17 13.30 30.10 32.58
C LEU A 17 12.53 31.36 33.01
N GLN A 18 12.99 32.04 34.05
CA GLN A 18 12.41 33.32 34.48
C GLN A 18 12.55 34.38 33.39
N ALA A 19 13.74 34.51 32.79
CA ALA A 19 13.98 35.42 31.67
C ALA A 19 13.04 35.17 30.47
N CYS A 20 12.77 33.89 30.15
CA CYS A 20 11.83 33.50 29.10
C CYS A 20 10.37 33.86 29.44
N ILE A 21 9.97 33.76 30.72
CA ILE A 21 8.64 34.15 31.20
C ILE A 21 8.44 35.67 31.15
N ASP A 22 9.48 36.41 31.53
CA ASP A 22 9.48 37.87 31.61
C ASP A 22 9.56 38.51 30.22
N GLY A 23 10.01 37.76 29.21
CA GLY A 23 10.18 38.25 27.85
C GLY A 23 11.41 39.13 27.65
N ASP A 24 12.39 39.07 28.57
CA ASP A 24 13.63 39.84 28.46
C ASP A 24 14.61 39.13 27.52
N LEU A 25 14.58 39.51 26.25
CA LEU A 25 15.46 38.97 25.21
C LEU A 25 16.95 39.18 25.53
N ALA A 26 17.31 40.36 26.03
CA ALA A 26 18.70 40.72 26.31
C ALA A 26 19.27 39.95 27.50
N HIS A 27 18.45 39.70 28.52
CA HIS A 27 18.82 38.86 29.65
C HIS A 27 18.88 37.37 29.25
N THR A 28 17.90 36.89 28.49
CA THR A 28 17.88 35.50 27.98
C THR A 28 19.11 35.20 27.12
N LYS A 29 19.49 36.12 26.23
CA LYS A 29 20.69 35.99 25.40
C LYS A 29 21.98 35.90 26.23
N ARG A 30 22.16 36.79 27.22
CA ARG A 30 23.33 36.76 28.10
C ARG A 30 23.44 35.45 28.89
N LEU A 31 22.32 34.87 29.30
CA LEU A 31 22.29 33.59 30.02
C LEU A 31 22.63 32.41 29.10
N LEU A 32 22.14 32.39 27.86
CA LEU A 32 22.52 31.34 26.89
C LEU A 32 24.00 31.45 26.49
N GLU A 33 24.51 32.66 26.31
CA GLU A 33 25.93 32.90 26.01
C GLU A 33 26.86 32.54 27.19
N SER A 34 26.37 32.60 28.44
CA SER A 34 27.13 32.17 29.61
C SER A 34 27.09 30.64 29.85
N GLY A 35 26.45 29.88 28.95
CA GLY A 35 26.48 28.42 28.94
C GLY A 35 25.32 27.75 29.66
N PHE A 36 24.21 28.46 29.92
CA PHE A 36 23.00 27.81 30.43
C PHE A 36 22.39 26.87 29.37
N ASP A 37 21.97 25.68 29.79
CA ASP A 37 21.31 24.70 28.92
C ASP A 37 19.92 25.21 28.48
N SER A 38 19.75 25.38 27.17
CA SER A 38 18.50 25.81 26.54
C SER A 38 17.35 24.82 26.74
N ASN A 39 17.64 23.57 27.11
CA ASN A 39 16.66 22.52 27.36
C ASN A 39 16.35 22.32 28.86
N THR A 40 16.81 23.23 29.73
CA THR A 40 16.48 23.18 31.16
C THR A 40 14.97 23.15 31.38
N ARG A 41 14.51 22.32 32.32
CA ARG A 41 13.08 22.08 32.61
C ARG A 41 12.67 22.56 33.99
N ASP A 42 11.45 23.06 34.11
CA ASP A 42 10.83 23.33 35.41
C ASP A 42 10.19 22.07 36.03
N CYS A 43 9.57 22.23 37.21
CA CYS A 43 8.89 21.14 37.93
C CYS A 43 7.68 20.52 37.18
N ARG A 44 7.19 21.15 36.10
CA ARG A 44 6.14 20.62 35.23
C ARG A 44 6.70 20.04 33.93
N GLY A 45 8.02 19.96 33.80
CA GLY A 45 8.72 19.48 32.62
C GLY A 45 8.80 20.51 31.48
N ARG A 46 8.42 21.77 31.71
CA ARG A 46 8.40 22.81 30.67
C ARG A 46 9.80 23.38 30.46
N THR A 47 10.19 23.50 29.21
CA THR A 47 11.43 24.18 28.79
C THR A 47 11.22 25.68 28.60
N GLY A 48 12.30 26.44 28.42
CA GLY A 48 12.23 27.87 28.05
C GLY A 48 11.39 28.10 26.79
N LEU A 49 11.42 27.18 25.83
CA LEU A 49 10.64 27.26 24.60
C LEU A 49 9.13 27.19 24.85
N HIS A 50 8.68 26.32 25.77
CA HIS A 50 7.26 26.25 26.17
C HIS A 50 6.78 27.57 26.77
N LEU A 51 7.61 28.18 27.63
CA LEU A 51 7.28 29.41 28.34
C LEU A 51 7.26 30.61 27.39
N ALA A 52 8.27 30.72 26.52
CA ALA A 52 8.35 31.75 25.49
C ALA A 52 7.19 31.64 24.48
N ALA A 53 6.86 30.41 24.05
CA ALA A 53 5.75 30.17 23.12
C ALA A 53 4.38 30.49 23.74
N ALA A 54 4.18 30.18 25.02
CA ALA A 54 2.97 30.54 25.76
C ALA A 54 2.79 32.05 25.94
N ARG A 55 3.89 32.81 25.94
CA ARG A 55 3.91 34.29 26.00
C ARG A 55 3.85 34.97 24.63
N GLY A 56 4.03 34.23 23.54
CA GLY A 56 4.08 34.79 22.18
C GLY A 56 5.41 35.44 21.80
N ASN A 57 6.48 35.19 22.55
CA ASN A 57 7.78 35.83 22.34
C ASN A 57 8.59 35.08 21.28
N VAL A 58 8.26 35.28 20.00
CA VAL A 58 8.90 34.59 18.86
C VAL A 58 10.40 34.81 18.81
N GLU A 59 10.87 36.02 19.13
CA GLU A 59 12.30 36.35 19.15
C GLU A 59 13.06 35.49 20.17
N ILE A 60 12.45 35.21 21.32
CA ILE A 60 13.03 34.31 22.33
C ILE A 60 12.93 32.86 21.88
N CYS A 61 11.83 32.44 21.24
CA CYS A 61 11.72 31.10 20.65
C CYS A 61 12.81 30.84 19.59
N SER A 62 13.05 31.84 18.72
CA SER A 62 14.10 31.80 17.70
C SER A 62 15.50 31.75 18.31
N LEU A 63 15.74 32.59 19.34
CA LEU A 63 17.00 32.58 20.07
C LEU A 63 17.25 31.22 20.75
N LEU A 64 16.27 30.66 21.46
CA LEU A 64 16.39 29.36 22.10
C LEU A 64 16.67 28.25 21.08
N HIS A 65 15.96 28.24 19.95
CA HIS A 65 16.19 27.27 18.89
C HIS A 65 17.62 27.37 18.32
N LYS A 66 18.13 28.59 18.10
CA LYS A 66 19.51 28.82 17.64
C LYS A 66 20.56 28.27 18.60
N PHE A 67 20.28 28.26 19.90
CA PHE A 67 21.14 27.70 20.93
C PHE A 67 20.89 26.21 21.20
N GLY A 68 20.15 25.52 20.34
CA GLY A 68 19.95 24.07 20.42
C GLY A 68 18.77 23.61 21.27
N ALA A 69 17.77 24.48 21.50
CA ALA A 69 16.53 24.05 22.13
C ALA A 69 15.80 23.03 21.24
N ASP A 70 15.45 21.90 21.85
CA ASP A 70 14.67 20.85 21.23
C ASP A 70 13.22 21.32 21.06
N LEU A 71 12.80 21.47 19.80
CA LEU A 71 11.45 21.89 19.45
C LEU A 71 10.40 20.80 19.74
N LEU A 72 10.81 19.53 19.78
CA LEU A 72 9.94 18.38 20.06
C LEU A 72 9.86 18.04 21.54
N ALA A 73 10.58 18.77 22.40
CA ALA A 73 10.50 18.58 23.84
C ALA A 73 9.04 18.70 24.33
N THR A 74 8.65 17.82 25.24
CA THR A 74 7.31 17.78 25.83
C THR A 74 7.35 18.06 27.33
N ASP A 75 6.28 18.67 27.85
CA ASP A 75 6.03 18.80 29.27
C ASP A 75 5.53 17.48 29.91
N SER A 76 5.27 17.49 31.21
CA SER A 76 4.73 16.33 31.96
C SER A 76 3.39 15.79 31.44
N GLN A 77 2.66 16.54 30.63
CA GLN A 77 1.38 16.15 30.03
C GLN A 77 1.52 15.80 28.54
N GLY A 78 2.74 15.74 28.01
CA GLY A 78 2.99 15.46 26.60
C GLY A 78 2.75 16.67 25.70
N ASN A 79 2.58 17.88 26.25
CA ASN A 79 2.39 19.08 25.44
C ASN A 79 3.73 19.55 24.89
N THR A 80 3.82 19.79 23.59
CA THR A 80 4.93 20.53 22.96
C THR A 80 4.72 22.04 23.07
N ALA A 81 5.71 22.85 22.65
CA ALA A 81 5.56 24.30 22.59
C ALA A 81 4.36 24.75 21.73
N LEU A 82 4.04 24.02 20.65
CA LEU A 82 2.89 24.30 19.77
C LEU A 82 1.54 24.09 20.48
N HIS A 83 1.46 23.16 21.44
CA HIS A 83 0.27 22.99 22.28
C HIS A 83 0.05 24.16 23.25
N MET A 84 1.08 24.97 23.48
CA MET A 84 1.05 26.06 24.45
C MET A 84 0.87 27.45 23.83
N CYS A 85 1.18 27.62 22.54
CA CYS A 85 1.12 28.91 21.89
C CYS A 85 -0.32 29.38 21.62
N GLY A 86 -0.53 30.70 21.75
CA GLY A 86 -1.79 31.38 21.38
C GLY A 86 -1.59 32.50 20.37
N HIS A 87 -0.39 32.58 19.77
CA HIS A 87 0.06 33.70 18.94
C HIS A 87 0.46 33.22 17.54
N VAL A 88 -0.02 33.92 16.52
CA VAL A 88 0.15 33.60 15.09
C VAL A 88 1.61 33.46 14.71
N ASP A 89 2.44 34.44 15.07
CA ASP A 89 3.85 34.48 14.69
C ASP A 89 4.64 33.31 15.31
N THR A 90 4.25 32.88 16.51
CA THR A 90 4.87 31.72 17.19
C THR A 90 4.45 30.41 16.53
N ILE A 91 3.18 30.28 16.14
CA ILE A 91 2.69 29.11 15.41
C ILE A 91 3.43 28.97 14.08
N GLN A 92 3.54 30.07 13.32
CA GLN A 92 4.27 30.07 12.06
C GLN A 92 5.74 29.73 12.24
N PHE A 93 6.41 30.29 13.25
CA PHE A 93 7.79 29.96 13.56
C PHE A 93 7.96 28.46 13.89
N LEU A 94 7.12 27.89 14.75
CA LEU A 94 7.25 26.48 15.13
C LEU A 94 6.97 25.53 13.96
N VAL A 95 5.92 25.79 13.18
CA VAL A 95 5.55 24.98 12.01
C VAL A 95 6.61 25.07 10.90
N SER A 96 7.13 26.27 10.62
CA SER A 96 8.20 26.46 9.62
C SER A 96 9.52 25.76 10.01
N ASN A 97 9.74 25.51 11.29
CA ASN A 97 10.88 24.75 11.80
C ASN A 97 10.55 23.26 12.03
N GLY A 98 9.52 22.73 11.36
CA GLY A 98 9.28 21.29 11.22
C GLY A 98 8.39 20.65 12.30
N LEU A 99 7.71 21.44 13.15
CA LEU A 99 6.69 20.89 14.04
C LEU A 99 5.42 20.58 13.27
N LYS A 100 5.00 19.31 13.35
CA LYS A 100 3.71 18.89 12.84
C LYS A 100 2.57 19.48 13.67
N ILE A 101 1.46 19.77 13.01
CA ILE A 101 0.27 20.37 13.63
C ILE A 101 -0.67 19.31 14.23
N ASP A 102 -0.53 18.05 13.83
CA ASP A 102 -1.34 16.90 14.25
C ASP A 102 -0.81 16.18 15.51
N ILE A 103 0.23 16.73 16.15
CA ILE A 103 0.85 16.11 17.34
C ILE A 103 -0.19 16.06 18.46
N CYS A 104 -0.33 14.90 19.09
CA CYS A 104 -1.22 14.70 20.22
C CYS A 104 -0.45 14.65 21.54
N ASN A 105 -0.98 15.31 22.58
CA ASN A 105 -0.50 15.14 23.95
C ASN A 105 -1.00 13.82 24.59
N HIS A 106 -0.65 13.55 25.86
CA HIS A 106 -1.06 12.32 26.55
C HIS A 106 -2.59 12.13 26.68
N ASN A 107 -3.36 13.22 26.54
CA ASN A 107 -4.82 13.21 26.58
C ASN A 107 -5.46 13.13 25.18
N GLY A 108 -4.65 12.91 24.13
CA GLY A 108 -5.12 12.87 22.74
C GLY A 108 -5.57 14.22 22.19
N ALA A 109 -5.19 15.33 22.82
CA ALA A 109 -5.57 16.67 22.35
C ALA A 109 -4.49 17.25 21.43
N THR A 110 -4.90 17.71 20.24
CA THR A 110 -4.04 18.46 19.31
C THR A 110 -3.89 19.93 19.76
N PRO A 111 -2.90 20.68 19.23
CA PRO A 111 -2.77 22.11 19.44
C PRO A 111 -4.06 22.89 19.18
N LEU A 112 -4.81 22.55 18.12
CA LEU A 112 -6.09 23.21 17.81
C LEU A 112 -7.15 22.97 18.90
N VAL A 113 -7.27 21.72 19.38
CA VAL A 113 -8.24 21.38 20.45
C VAL A 113 -7.94 22.16 21.72
N LEU A 114 -6.66 22.28 22.09
CA LEU A 114 -6.25 23.05 23.26
C LEU A 114 -6.44 24.56 23.04
N ALA A 115 -6.13 25.08 21.85
CA ALA A 115 -6.35 26.47 21.49
C ALA A 115 -7.84 26.85 21.62
N LYS A 116 -8.75 25.99 21.13
CA LYS A 116 -10.21 26.17 21.27
C LYS A 116 -10.66 26.15 22.73
N ARG A 117 -10.16 25.19 23.51
CA ARG A 117 -10.49 25.07 24.95
C ARG A 117 -10.02 26.28 25.77
N ARG A 118 -8.87 26.84 25.42
CA ARG A 118 -8.28 28.01 26.11
C ARG A 118 -8.87 29.34 25.66
N GLY A 119 -9.57 29.38 24.52
CA GLY A 119 -10.12 30.62 23.96
C GLY A 119 -9.04 31.60 23.51
N VAL A 120 -8.00 31.10 22.81
CA VAL A 120 -6.93 31.95 22.26
C VAL A 120 -7.43 32.84 21.11
N ASN A 121 -6.59 33.74 20.59
CA ASN A 121 -6.99 34.68 19.54
C ASN A 121 -7.60 33.94 18.32
N LYS A 122 -8.66 34.51 17.74
CA LYS A 122 -9.33 34.01 16.53
C LYS A 122 -8.36 33.84 15.36
N ASP A 123 -7.37 34.72 15.24
CA ASP A 123 -6.38 34.65 14.15
C ASP A 123 -5.49 33.40 14.27
N ALA A 124 -5.11 33.02 15.49
CA ALA A 124 -4.34 31.82 15.77
C ALA A 124 -5.18 30.55 15.55
N LEU A 125 -6.47 30.59 15.91
CA LEU A 125 -7.41 29.50 15.63
C LEU A 125 -7.62 29.30 14.13
N HIS A 126 -7.88 30.38 13.37
CA HIS A 126 -8.04 30.31 11.92
C HIS A 126 -6.77 29.80 11.21
N LEU A 127 -5.58 30.17 11.70
CA LEU A 127 -4.34 29.65 11.15
C LEU A 127 -4.21 28.14 11.39
N LEU A 128 -4.44 27.66 12.62
CA LEU A 128 -4.37 26.23 12.93
C LEU A 128 -5.43 25.41 12.17
N GLU A 129 -6.66 25.93 12.04
CA GLU A 129 -7.71 25.31 11.20
C GLU A 129 -7.31 25.28 9.72
N GLY A 130 -6.75 26.36 9.19
CA GLY A 130 -6.29 26.42 7.80
C GLY A 130 -5.11 25.47 7.52
N LEU A 131 -4.20 25.33 8.48
CA LEU A 131 -3.08 24.39 8.39
C LEU A 131 -3.58 22.94 8.47
N GLU A 132 -4.53 22.61 9.37
CA GLU A 132 -5.14 21.28 9.43
C GLU A 132 -5.92 20.96 8.15
N GLU A 133 -6.66 21.92 7.57
CA GLU A 133 -7.35 21.71 6.29
C GLU A 133 -6.40 21.48 5.12
N GLN A 134 -5.24 22.14 5.11
CA GLN A 134 -4.19 21.93 4.11
C GLN A 134 -3.52 20.57 4.26
N GLU A 135 -3.26 20.11 5.49
CA GLU A 135 -2.81 18.74 5.75
C GLU A 135 -3.89 17.72 5.37
N VAL A 136 -5.17 17.93 5.67
CA VAL A 136 -6.24 17.00 5.31
C VAL A 136 -6.46 16.94 3.80
N LYS A 137 -6.33 18.06 3.08
CA LYS A 137 -6.39 18.08 1.60
C LYS A 137 -5.11 17.52 0.97
N GLY A 138 -3.95 17.78 1.57
CA GLY A 138 -2.65 17.20 1.18
C GLY A 138 -2.63 15.69 1.41
N PHE A 139 -3.14 15.23 2.54
CA PHE A 139 -3.34 13.83 2.92
C PHE A 139 -4.39 13.16 2.06
N ASN A 140 -5.50 13.80 1.72
CA ASN A 140 -6.44 13.22 0.77
C ASN A 140 -5.86 13.15 -0.64
N ARG A 141 -5.03 14.09 -1.08
CA ARG A 141 -4.44 14.06 -2.43
C ARG A 141 -3.22 13.15 -2.53
N SER A 142 -2.39 13.10 -1.48
CA SER A 142 -1.28 12.15 -1.34
C SER A 142 -1.79 10.74 -1.03
N SER A 143 -2.81 10.57 -0.20
CA SER A 143 -3.42 9.26 0.05
C SER A 143 -4.24 8.82 -1.15
N HIS A 144 -4.93 9.68 -1.91
CA HIS A 144 -5.63 9.22 -3.12
C HIS A 144 -4.65 8.88 -4.25
N SER A 145 -3.57 9.65 -4.44
CA SER A 145 -2.54 9.33 -5.44
C SER A 145 -1.60 8.20 -5.01
N SER A 146 -1.27 8.07 -3.73
CA SER A 146 -0.47 6.97 -3.18
C SER A 146 -1.29 5.72 -2.89
N LEU A 147 -2.60 5.80 -2.57
CA LEU A 147 -3.49 4.63 -2.58
C LEU A 147 -3.80 4.20 -4.00
N GLU A 148 -3.98 5.10 -4.99
CA GLU A 148 -4.10 4.66 -6.39
C GLU A 148 -2.79 4.00 -6.84
N LYS A 149 -1.62 4.56 -6.49
CA LYS A 149 -0.32 3.94 -6.84
C LYS A 149 -0.05 2.64 -6.07
N MET A 150 -0.36 2.56 -4.76
CA MET A 150 -0.24 1.32 -3.97
C MET A 150 -1.27 0.25 -4.38
N HIS A 151 -2.52 0.62 -4.66
CA HIS A 151 -3.55 -0.32 -5.13
C HIS A 151 -3.21 -0.93 -6.48
N MET A 152 -2.50 -0.19 -7.35
CA MET A 152 -2.09 -0.73 -8.64
C MET A 152 -0.84 -1.61 -8.51
N ALA A 153 0.14 -1.24 -7.68
CA ALA A 153 1.41 -1.96 -7.57
C ALA A 153 1.34 -3.33 -6.82
N GLU A 154 0.45 -3.49 -5.84
CA GLU A 154 0.29 -4.75 -5.09
C GLU A 154 -0.37 -5.89 -5.90
N ASN A 155 -1.17 -5.53 -6.92
CA ASN A 155 -2.16 -6.41 -7.54
C ASN A 155 -1.78 -6.93 -8.94
N GLU A 156 -0.74 -6.37 -9.56
CA GLU A 156 -0.29 -6.73 -10.91
C GLU A 156 0.38 -8.12 -10.97
N SER A 157 1.08 -8.53 -9.91
CA SER A 157 1.77 -9.84 -9.85
C SER A 157 0.77 -11.00 -9.76
N LYS A 158 -0.22 -10.91 -8.87
CA LYS A 158 -1.31 -11.90 -8.75
C LYS A 158 -2.14 -11.97 -10.03
N PHE A 159 -2.44 -10.81 -10.64
CA PHE A 159 -3.11 -10.75 -11.94
C PHE A 159 -2.32 -11.50 -13.02
N LEU A 160 -1.00 -11.25 -13.14
CA LEU A 160 -0.15 -11.94 -14.12
C LEU A 160 -0.15 -13.45 -13.89
N ILE A 161 -0.04 -13.91 -12.65
CA ILE A 161 -0.07 -15.34 -12.31
C ILE A 161 -1.39 -15.96 -12.75
N TYR A 162 -2.53 -15.35 -12.41
CA TYR A 162 -3.84 -15.87 -12.82
C TYR A 162 -4.06 -15.83 -14.33
N ALA A 163 -3.57 -14.79 -15.02
CA ALA A 163 -3.62 -14.70 -16.48
C ALA A 163 -2.77 -15.80 -17.15
N CYS A 164 -1.55 -16.04 -16.64
CA CYS A 164 -0.69 -17.13 -17.10
C CYS A 164 -1.30 -18.51 -16.84
N LEU A 165 -1.90 -18.73 -15.67
CA LEU A 165 -2.60 -19.97 -15.32
C LEU A 165 -3.84 -20.19 -16.19
N LEU A 166 -4.61 -19.14 -16.45
CA LEU A 166 -5.77 -19.18 -17.33
C LEU A 166 -5.34 -19.56 -18.75
N LEU A 167 -4.35 -18.86 -19.31
CA LEU A 167 -3.83 -19.14 -20.64
C LEU A 167 -3.29 -20.57 -20.75
N PHE A 168 -2.51 -21.02 -19.76
CA PHE A 168 -2.05 -22.41 -19.70
C PHE A 168 -3.21 -23.40 -19.67
N SER A 169 -4.21 -23.18 -18.81
CA SER A 169 -5.34 -24.10 -18.67
C SER A 169 -6.18 -24.22 -19.94
N VAL A 170 -6.32 -23.11 -20.70
CA VAL A 170 -6.99 -23.09 -22.00
C VAL A 170 -6.16 -23.84 -23.05
N LEU A 171 -4.86 -23.55 -23.16
CA LEU A 171 -3.99 -24.24 -24.11
C LEU A 171 -3.89 -25.74 -23.81
N LEU A 172 -3.85 -26.12 -22.53
CA LEU A 172 -3.80 -27.51 -22.09
C LEU A 172 -5.08 -28.26 -22.47
N SER A 173 -6.27 -27.71 -22.20
CA SER A 173 -7.52 -28.41 -22.53
C SER A 173 -7.70 -28.57 -24.05
N LEU A 174 -7.38 -27.53 -24.83
CA LEU A 174 -7.41 -27.59 -26.30
C LEU A 174 -6.40 -28.60 -26.86
N ARG A 175 -5.23 -28.73 -26.22
CA ARG A 175 -4.23 -29.72 -26.59
C ARG A 175 -4.67 -31.13 -26.24
N LEU A 176 -5.25 -31.35 -25.05
CA LEU A 176 -5.76 -32.65 -24.61
C LEU A 176 -6.92 -33.13 -25.50
N ASP A 177 -7.71 -32.22 -26.06
CA ASP A 177 -8.77 -32.52 -27.03
C ASP A 177 -8.28 -32.68 -28.48
N GLY A 178 -6.99 -32.50 -28.73
CA GLY A 178 -6.40 -32.63 -30.07
C GLY A 178 -6.78 -31.50 -31.05
N ILE A 179 -7.44 -30.44 -30.58
CA ILE A 179 -7.81 -29.27 -31.40
C ILE A 179 -6.55 -28.53 -31.85
N ILE A 180 -5.56 -28.42 -30.96
CA ILE A 180 -4.26 -27.78 -31.24
C ILE A 180 -3.16 -28.84 -31.35
N GLN A 181 -2.32 -28.74 -32.39
CA GLN A 181 -1.19 -29.64 -32.66
C GLN A 181 0.19 -29.13 -32.18
N TRP A 182 0.19 -28.15 -31.28
CA TRP A 182 1.42 -27.58 -30.72
C TRP A 182 2.16 -28.56 -29.82
N SER A 183 3.46 -28.33 -29.64
CA SER A 183 4.26 -29.08 -28.67
C SER A 183 3.84 -28.74 -27.24
N TYR A 184 4.01 -29.68 -26.31
CA TYR A 184 3.75 -29.40 -24.88
C TYR A 184 4.66 -28.28 -24.35
N TRP A 185 5.82 -28.05 -24.96
CA TRP A 185 6.69 -26.91 -24.65
C TRP A 185 6.02 -25.56 -24.91
N ALA A 186 5.26 -25.42 -26.00
CA ALA A 186 4.51 -24.19 -26.28
C ALA A 186 3.31 -24.03 -25.33
N VAL A 187 2.66 -25.14 -24.94
CA VAL A 187 1.53 -25.12 -24.00
C VAL A 187 1.97 -24.67 -22.61
N PHE A 188 3.15 -25.09 -22.13
CA PHE A 188 3.69 -24.71 -20.82
C PHE A 188 4.35 -23.32 -20.78
N ALA A 189 4.63 -22.70 -21.94
CA ALA A 189 5.31 -21.42 -22.04
C ALA A 189 4.70 -20.28 -21.17
N PRO A 190 3.36 -20.14 -21.04
CA PRO A 190 2.77 -19.13 -20.16
C PRO A 190 3.18 -19.28 -18.69
N ILE A 191 3.34 -20.51 -18.19
CA ILE A 191 3.78 -20.74 -16.80
C ILE A 191 5.25 -20.39 -16.64
N TRP A 192 6.08 -20.73 -17.62
CA TRP A 192 7.52 -20.43 -17.54
C TRP A 192 7.80 -18.94 -17.63
N LEU A 193 6.97 -18.17 -18.34
CA LEU A 193 7.12 -16.73 -18.49
C LEU A 193 7.17 -16.00 -17.14
N TRP A 194 6.17 -16.21 -16.28
CA TRP A 194 6.13 -15.51 -14.99
C TRP A 194 7.21 -16.01 -14.02
N LYS A 195 7.58 -17.30 -14.06
CA LYS A 195 8.72 -17.80 -13.26
C LYS A 195 10.05 -17.22 -13.71
N LEU A 196 10.25 -17.04 -15.01
CA LEU A 196 11.44 -16.37 -15.53
C LEU A 196 11.52 -14.94 -14.99
N MET A 197 10.40 -14.22 -14.91
CA MET A 197 10.38 -12.89 -14.30
C MET A 197 10.78 -12.91 -12.83
N VAL A 198 10.34 -13.91 -12.04
CA VAL A 198 10.77 -14.08 -10.63
C VAL A 198 12.28 -14.29 -10.54
N ILE A 199 12.85 -15.13 -11.42
CA ILE A 199 14.30 -15.42 -11.45
C ILE A 199 15.10 -14.16 -11.84
N ILE A 200 14.66 -13.44 -12.87
CA ILE A 200 15.29 -12.19 -13.30
C ILE A 200 15.24 -11.17 -12.15
N GLY A 201 14.08 -10.99 -11.53
CA GLY A 201 13.88 -10.09 -10.40
C GLY A 201 14.82 -10.39 -9.24
N ALA A 202 14.94 -11.66 -8.87
CA ALA A 202 15.87 -12.09 -7.83
C ALA A 202 17.34 -11.94 -8.19
N SER A 203 17.70 -12.14 -9.46
CA SER A 203 19.07 -11.92 -9.93
C SER A 203 19.47 -10.45 -9.80
N VAL A 204 18.57 -9.53 -10.17
CA VAL A 204 18.75 -8.08 -10.00
C VAL A 204 18.83 -7.72 -8.51
N GLY A 205 17.89 -8.23 -7.70
CA GLY A 205 17.89 -8.01 -6.24
C GLY A 205 19.18 -8.49 -5.57
N THR A 206 19.72 -9.64 -6.00
CA THR A 206 20.99 -10.16 -5.53
C THR A 206 22.18 -9.30 -5.97
N GLY A 207 22.15 -8.79 -7.21
CA GLY A 207 23.17 -7.85 -7.70
C GLY A 207 23.22 -6.56 -6.89
N VAL A 208 22.06 -5.95 -6.61
CA VAL A 208 21.94 -4.74 -5.79
C VAL A 208 22.39 -5.00 -4.35
N TRP A 209 22.02 -6.14 -3.77
CA TRP A 209 22.45 -6.57 -2.44
C TRP A 209 23.97 -6.79 -2.33
N ALA A 210 24.58 -7.34 -3.38
CA ALA A 210 26.02 -7.57 -3.42
C ALA A 210 26.81 -6.25 -3.54
N HIS A 211 26.29 -5.29 -4.30
CA HIS A 211 26.96 -4.00 -4.56
C HIS A 211 26.89 -3.03 -3.37
N ASN A 212 25.83 -3.11 -2.55
CA ASN A 212 25.58 -2.17 -1.47
C ASN A 212 25.69 -2.84 -0.09
N PRO A 213 26.89 -2.85 0.53
CA PRO A 213 27.11 -3.50 1.82
C PRO A 213 26.35 -2.85 2.98
N GLN A 214 25.87 -1.60 2.82
CA GLN A 214 25.07 -0.88 3.82
C GLN A 214 23.75 -1.61 4.14
N TYR A 215 23.14 -2.30 3.16
CA TYR A 215 21.93 -3.10 3.39
C TYR A 215 22.18 -4.32 4.31
N ARG A 216 23.42 -4.67 4.63
CA ARG A 216 23.70 -5.74 5.60
C ARG A 216 23.65 -5.28 7.05
N ALA A 217 23.73 -3.96 7.29
CA ALA A 217 23.69 -3.38 8.62
C ALA A 217 22.26 -3.18 9.13
N GLU A 218 21.30 -3.00 8.23
CA GLU A 218 19.88 -2.91 8.54
C GLU A 218 19.28 -4.31 8.68
N GLY A 219 18.71 -4.62 9.85
CA GLY A 219 18.18 -5.95 10.14
C GLY A 219 17.00 -6.36 9.23
N GLU A 220 16.15 -5.40 8.85
CA GLU A 220 14.93 -5.64 8.06
C GLU A 220 15.23 -6.02 6.60
N THR A 221 16.16 -5.32 5.96
CA THR A 221 16.56 -5.58 4.56
C THR A 221 17.23 -6.95 4.42
N CYS A 222 17.94 -7.43 5.46
CA CYS A 222 18.48 -8.79 5.52
C CYS A 222 17.41 -9.87 5.58
N VAL A 223 16.31 -9.60 6.27
CA VAL A 223 15.14 -10.49 6.31
C VAL A 223 14.45 -10.51 4.94
N GLU A 224 14.31 -9.37 4.29
CA GLU A 224 13.77 -9.26 2.90
C GLU A 224 14.57 -10.08 1.90
N PHE A 225 15.89 -9.93 1.92
CA PHE A 225 16.77 -10.68 1.03
C PHE A 225 16.66 -12.20 1.25
N LYS A 226 16.59 -12.65 2.51
CA LYS A 226 16.39 -14.06 2.83
C LYS A 226 15.03 -14.57 2.34
N ALA A 227 13.96 -13.78 2.49
CA ALA A 227 12.63 -14.14 1.97
C ALA A 227 12.67 -14.33 0.45
N MET A 228 13.29 -13.38 -0.26
CA MET A 228 13.46 -13.45 -1.71
C MET A 228 14.21 -14.72 -2.13
N LEU A 229 15.30 -15.09 -1.45
CA LEU A 229 16.04 -16.31 -1.74
C LEU A 229 15.22 -17.58 -1.51
N ILE A 230 14.44 -17.63 -0.43
CA ILE A 230 13.55 -18.77 -0.13
C ILE A 230 12.49 -18.91 -1.23
N ALA A 231 11.83 -17.80 -1.60
CA ALA A 231 10.82 -17.79 -2.66
C ALA A 231 11.40 -18.28 -4.00
N VAL A 232 12.57 -17.78 -4.39
CA VAL A 232 13.26 -18.20 -5.63
C VAL A 232 13.63 -19.67 -5.60
N GLY A 233 14.11 -20.17 -4.46
CA GLY A 233 14.40 -21.59 -4.28
C GLY A 233 13.17 -22.46 -4.54
N ILE A 234 12.01 -22.08 -3.99
CA ILE A 234 10.74 -22.76 -4.22
C ILE A 234 10.33 -22.67 -5.70
N HIS A 235 10.42 -21.49 -6.33
CA HIS A 235 10.08 -21.32 -7.74
C HIS A 235 10.99 -22.12 -8.68
N LEU A 236 12.29 -22.26 -8.38
CA LEU A 236 13.22 -23.08 -9.15
C LEU A 236 12.91 -24.57 -9.04
N LEU A 237 12.53 -25.05 -7.85
CA LEU A 237 12.08 -26.44 -7.69
C LEU A 237 10.76 -26.70 -8.43
N LEU A 238 9.81 -25.75 -8.38
CA LEU A 238 8.56 -25.83 -9.15
C LEU A 238 8.83 -25.78 -10.66
N LEU A 239 9.76 -24.94 -11.13
CA LEU A 239 10.18 -24.90 -12.53
C LEU A 239 10.77 -26.24 -12.96
N THR A 240 11.61 -26.86 -12.10
CA THR A 240 12.19 -28.19 -12.36
C THR A 240 11.10 -29.24 -12.51
N PHE A 241 10.09 -29.24 -11.62
CA PHE A 241 8.93 -30.11 -11.74
C PHE A 241 8.20 -29.92 -13.08
N GLU A 242 7.88 -28.68 -13.45
CA GLU A 242 7.14 -28.39 -14.68
C GLU A 242 7.90 -28.81 -15.95
N VAL A 243 9.23 -28.61 -15.98
CA VAL A 243 10.07 -29.07 -17.08
C VAL A 243 10.09 -30.60 -17.17
N LEU A 244 10.19 -31.30 -16.04
CA LEU A 244 10.13 -32.77 -16.00
C LEU A 244 8.75 -33.30 -16.43
N VAL A 245 7.66 -32.64 -16.04
CA VAL A 245 6.30 -32.97 -16.51
C VAL A 245 6.21 -32.78 -18.01
N CYS A 246 6.70 -31.67 -18.55
CA CYS A 246 6.67 -31.39 -19.98
C CYS A 246 7.46 -32.45 -20.79
N ASP A 247 8.69 -32.77 -20.37
CA ASP A 247 9.51 -33.80 -21.01
C ASP A 247 8.83 -35.18 -20.93
N ARG A 248 8.27 -35.53 -19.76
CA ARG A 248 7.56 -36.79 -19.57
C ARG A 248 6.35 -36.91 -20.48
N VAL A 249 5.50 -35.89 -20.55
CA VAL A 249 4.29 -35.91 -21.38
C VAL A 249 4.64 -35.93 -22.87
N GLN A 250 5.73 -35.28 -23.28
CA GLN A 250 6.15 -35.23 -24.68
C GLN A 250 6.89 -36.49 -25.15
N ARG A 251 7.78 -37.06 -24.32
CA ARG A 251 8.73 -38.11 -24.73
C ARG A 251 8.54 -39.45 -24.01
N GLY A 252 7.89 -39.49 -22.85
CA GLY A 252 7.68 -40.74 -22.11
C GLY A 252 8.97 -41.32 -21.50
N SER A 253 9.94 -40.48 -21.12
CA SER A 253 11.29 -40.89 -20.71
C SER A 253 11.42 -41.48 -19.29
N HIS A 254 10.73 -40.92 -18.29
CA HIS A 254 10.97 -41.22 -16.86
C HIS A 254 9.71 -41.57 -16.06
N PRO A 255 9.77 -42.34 -14.96
CA PRO A 255 8.59 -42.60 -14.12
C PRO A 255 8.09 -41.31 -13.44
N TRP A 256 6.78 -41.23 -13.18
CA TRP A 256 6.14 -40.08 -12.55
C TRP A 256 6.66 -39.83 -11.13
N LEU A 257 7.07 -40.86 -10.37
CA LEU A 257 7.69 -40.68 -9.07
C LEU A 257 8.96 -39.82 -9.12
N LEU A 258 9.77 -39.97 -10.17
CA LEU A 258 10.95 -39.13 -10.38
C LEU A 258 10.55 -37.71 -10.79
N VAL A 259 9.54 -37.58 -11.65
CA VAL A 259 9.00 -36.27 -12.08
C VAL A 259 8.50 -35.47 -10.88
N PHE A 260 7.85 -36.11 -9.92
CA PHE A 260 7.31 -35.48 -8.70
C PHE A 260 8.35 -35.29 -7.58
N MET A 261 9.57 -35.81 -7.73
CA MET A 261 10.64 -35.68 -6.73
C MET A 261 10.89 -34.22 -6.29
N PRO A 262 10.94 -33.20 -7.18
CA PRO A 262 11.09 -31.81 -6.74
C PRO A 262 9.95 -31.35 -5.82
N LEU A 263 8.70 -31.76 -6.05
CA LEU A 263 7.58 -31.40 -5.18
C LEU A 263 7.70 -32.03 -3.79
N PHE A 264 8.25 -33.24 -3.69
CA PHE A 264 8.52 -33.88 -2.38
C PHE A 264 9.58 -33.12 -1.57
N PHE A 265 10.51 -32.42 -2.23
CA PHE A 265 11.44 -31.52 -1.55
C PHE A 265 10.84 -30.15 -1.24
N VAL A 266 9.97 -29.63 -2.13
CA VAL A 266 9.28 -28.36 -1.90
C VAL A 266 8.46 -28.43 -0.62
N SER A 267 7.68 -29.50 -0.37
CA SER A 267 6.80 -29.53 0.80
C SER A 267 7.52 -29.36 2.16
N PRO A 268 8.60 -30.09 2.51
CA PRO A 268 9.36 -29.84 3.74
C PRO A 268 10.05 -28.48 3.78
N VAL A 269 10.59 -28.02 2.64
CA VAL A 269 11.22 -26.69 2.53
C VAL A 269 10.18 -25.60 2.80
N SER A 270 8.97 -25.76 2.28
CA SER A 270 7.85 -24.86 2.53
C SER A 270 7.40 -24.89 3.99
N VAL A 271 7.43 -26.03 4.69
CA VAL A 271 7.17 -26.06 6.15
C VAL A 271 8.19 -25.22 6.91
N ALA A 272 9.49 -25.36 6.58
CA ALA A 272 10.53 -24.55 7.20
C ALA A 272 10.36 -23.06 6.87
N ALA A 273 10.00 -22.74 5.62
CA ALA A 273 9.70 -21.38 5.18
C ALA A 273 8.48 -20.79 5.91
N CYS A 274 7.43 -21.58 6.15
CA CYS A 274 6.27 -21.15 6.93
C CYS A 274 6.64 -20.80 8.38
N VAL A 275 7.43 -21.65 9.05
CA VAL A 275 7.88 -21.40 10.42
C VAL A 275 8.77 -20.15 10.48
N TRP A 276 9.64 -19.98 9.48
CA TRP A 276 10.49 -18.80 9.38
C TRP A 276 9.67 -17.53 9.11
N GLY A 277 8.75 -17.54 8.15
CA GLY A 277 7.94 -16.38 7.80
C GLY A 277 6.97 -15.96 8.91
N PHE A 278 6.42 -16.90 9.68
CA PHE A 278 5.60 -16.58 10.85
C PHE A 278 6.39 -15.81 11.93
N ARG A 279 7.68 -16.12 12.11
CA ARG A 279 8.54 -15.37 13.05
C ARG A 279 8.85 -13.93 12.60
N HIS A 280 8.66 -13.63 11.33
CA HIS A 280 9.03 -12.34 10.72
C HIS A 280 7.82 -11.62 10.10
N ASP A 281 6.59 -12.01 10.48
CA ASP A 281 5.32 -11.42 10.05
C ASP A 281 5.14 -11.31 8.52
N ARG A 282 5.47 -12.38 7.80
CA ARG A 282 5.36 -12.47 6.33
C ARG A 282 4.14 -13.25 5.88
N SER A 283 3.53 -12.81 4.77
CA SER A 283 2.51 -13.56 4.06
C SER A 283 3.12 -14.73 3.29
N LEU A 284 2.55 -15.93 3.51
CA LEU A 284 3.11 -17.23 3.11
C LEU A 284 2.10 -18.05 2.28
N GLU A 285 1.48 -17.44 1.28
CA GLU A 285 0.38 -18.07 0.52
C GLU A 285 0.83 -19.34 -0.23
N LEU A 286 1.96 -19.28 -0.94
CA LEU A 286 2.47 -20.39 -1.75
C LEU A 286 3.06 -21.51 -0.88
N GLU A 287 3.80 -21.14 0.16
CA GLU A 287 4.45 -22.06 1.09
C GLU A 287 3.42 -22.90 1.84
N ILE A 288 2.35 -22.26 2.32
CA ILE A 288 1.25 -22.99 2.98
C ILE A 288 0.63 -23.98 1.99
N LEU A 289 0.33 -23.58 0.75
CA LEU A 289 -0.25 -24.46 -0.27
C LEU A 289 0.65 -25.67 -0.57
N CYS A 290 1.96 -25.47 -0.70
CA CYS A 290 2.91 -26.55 -0.95
C CYS A 290 3.09 -27.47 0.27
N SER A 291 3.03 -26.93 1.49
CA SER A 291 3.19 -27.70 2.72
C SER A 291 2.00 -28.64 3.00
N VAL A 292 0.76 -28.17 2.77
CA VAL A 292 -0.46 -28.92 3.04
C VAL A 292 -0.68 -30.04 2.02
N ASN A 293 -0.22 -29.87 0.78
CA ASN A 293 -0.49 -30.77 -0.34
C ASN A 293 0.52 -31.92 -0.53
N ILE A 294 1.42 -32.18 0.43
CA ILE A 294 2.43 -33.25 0.31
C ILE A 294 1.80 -34.63 0.00
N LEU A 295 0.70 -34.96 0.68
CA LEU A 295 0.03 -36.25 0.51
C LEU A 295 -0.62 -36.36 -0.88
N GLN A 296 -1.17 -35.25 -1.38
CA GLN A 296 -1.75 -35.19 -2.71
C GLN A 296 -0.70 -35.46 -3.79
N PHE A 297 0.49 -34.86 -3.68
CA PHE A 297 1.59 -35.07 -4.62
C PHE A 297 2.03 -36.54 -4.65
N ILE A 298 2.12 -37.19 -3.48
CA ILE A 298 2.50 -38.60 -3.38
C ILE A 298 1.45 -39.49 -4.04
N PHE A 299 0.17 -39.31 -3.73
CA PHE A 299 -0.89 -40.14 -4.30
C PHE A 299 -1.02 -39.99 -5.82
N ILE A 300 -0.90 -38.76 -6.34
CA ILE A 300 -0.91 -38.52 -7.80
C ILE A 300 0.27 -39.24 -8.47
N ALA A 301 1.48 -39.10 -7.93
CA ALA A 301 2.67 -39.73 -8.51
C ALA A 301 2.55 -41.27 -8.55
N LEU A 302 2.13 -41.88 -7.43
CA LEU A 302 1.95 -43.33 -7.34
C LEU A 302 0.82 -43.85 -8.24
N ARG A 303 -0.26 -43.07 -8.39
CA ARG A 303 -1.36 -43.41 -9.28
C ARG A 303 -0.95 -43.32 -10.75
N LEU A 304 -0.24 -42.27 -11.14
CA LEU A 304 0.22 -42.08 -12.51
C LEU A 304 1.24 -43.13 -12.95
N ASP A 305 2.06 -43.65 -12.01
CA ASP A 305 2.94 -44.80 -12.25
C ASP A 305 2.25 -46.16 -12.13
N THR A 306 0.92 -46.18 -11.94
CA THR A 306 0.11 -47.40 -11.79
C THR A 306 0.52 -48.32 -10.63
N ILE A 307 1.29 -47.82 -9.67
CA ILE A 307 1.66 -48.53 -8.44
C ILE A 307 0.42 -48.74 -7.56
N ILE A 308 -0.45 -47.73 -7.51
CA ILE A 308 -1.73 -47.78 -6.80
C ILE A 308 -2.87 -47.87 -7.82
N SER A 309 -3.77 -48.85 -7.61
CA SER A 309 -4.94 -49.11 -8.45
C SER A 309 -6.22 -48.38 -8.02
N TRP A 310 -6.14 -47.51 -7.00
CA TRP A 310 -7.30 -46.77 -6.48
C TRP A 310 -7.94 -45.85 -7.51
N PRO A 311 -9.27 -45.63 -7.44
CA PRO A 311 -9.94 -44.65 -8.29
C PRO A 311 -9.43 -43.24 -7.99
N TRP A 312 -9.50 -42.35 -8.99
CA TRP A 312 -9.08 -40.96 -8.87
C TRP A 312 -9.86 -40.21 -7.77
N LEU A 313 -11.10 -40.62 -7.52
CA LEU A 313 -11.88 -40.14 -6.38
C LEU A 313 -11.13 -40.26 -5.03
N VAL A 314 -10.45 -41.39 -4.80
CA VAL A 314 -9.69 -41.64 -3.55
C VAL A 314 -8.35 -40.91 -3.58
N VAL A 315 -7.72 -40.82 -4.75
CA VAL A 315 -6.44 -40.11 -4.93
C VAL A 315 -6.58 -38.61 -4.65
N CYS A 316 -7.74 -38.02 -4.93
CA CYS A 316 -8.03 -36.60 -4.67
C CYS A 316 -8.58 -36.31 -3.26
N VAL A 317 -8.66 -37.29 -2.34
CA VAL A 317 -9.18 -37.09 -0.95
C VAL A 317 -8.58 -35.87 -0.24
N PRO A 318 -7.25 -35.62 -0.29
CA PRO A 318 -6.69 -34.40 0.29
C PRO A 318 -7.27 -33.10 -0.30
N LEU A 319 -7.51 -33.05 -1.62
CA LEU A 319 -8.13 -31.88 -2.27
C LEU A 319 -9.61 -31.73 -1.88
N TRP A 320 -10.37 -32.82 -1.78
CA TRP A 320 -11.75 -32.78 -1.29
C TRP A 320 -11.87 -32.20 0.12
N ILE A 321 -10.92 -32.54 1.00
CA ILE A 321 -10.86 -31.99 2.36
C ILE A 321 -10.64 -30.47 2.30
N LEU A 322 -9.68 -30.01 1.48
CA LEU A 322 -9.42 -28.58 1.29
C LEU A 322 -10.65 -27.84 0.73
N MET A 323 -11.30 -28.40 -0.30
CA MET A 323 -12.52 -27.82 -0.86
C MET A 323 -13.67 -27.80 0.16
N SER A 324 -13.77 -28.81 1.03
CA SER A 324 -14.76 -28.82 2.11
C SER A 324 -14.57 -27.64 3.07
N PHE A 325 -13.33 -27.34 3.46
CA PHE A 325 -13.03 -26.14 4.25
C PHE A 325 -13.37 -24.85 3.52
N LEU A 326 -13.06 -24.74 2.23
CA LEU A 326 -13.43 -23.57 1.43
C LEU A 326 -14.95 -23.38 1.32
N CYS A 327 -15.71 -24.47 1.20
CA CYS A 327 -17.17 -24.42 1.23
C CYS A 327 -17.71 -23.91 2.58
N LEU A 328 -17.08 -24.24 3.71
CA LEU A 328 -17.44 -23.69 5.02
C LEU A 328 -17.17 -22.18 5.09
N VAL A 329 -16.07 -21.71 4.52
CA VAL A 329 -15.74 -20.28 4.42
C VAL A 329 -16.80 -19.54 3.60
N VAL A 330 -17.21 -20.11 2.47
CA VAL A 330 -18.29 -19.57 1.64
C VAL A 330 -19.60 -19.48 2.43
N LEU A 331 -19.98 -20.54 3.14
CA LEU A 331 -21.18 -20.56 3.98
C LEU A 331 -21.13 -19.48 5.07
N TYR A 332 -19.97 -19.31 5.72
CA TYR A 332 -19.73 -18.26 6.70
C TYR A 332 -20.01 -16.87 6.09
N TYR A 333 -19.45 -16.55 4.92
CA TYR A 333 -19.68 -15.27 4.27
C TYR A 333 -21.14 -15.05 3.85
N ILE A 334 -21.84 -16.11 3.42
CA ILE A 334 -23.27 -16.05 3.10
C ILE A 334 -24.07 -15.72 4.36
N VAL A 335 -23.83 -16.42 5.47
CA VAL A 335 -24.54 -16.19 6.74
C VAL A 335 -24.33 -14.77 7.24
N TRP A 336 -23.08 -14.27 7.22
CA TRP A 336 -22.78 -12.90 7.60
C TRP A 336 -23.41 -11.87 6.67
N SER A 337 -23.40 -12.12 5.36
CA SER A 337 -24.07 -11.26 4.38
C SER A 337 -25.57 -11.13 4.67
N VAL A 338 -26.26 -12.24 4.95
CA VAL A 338 -27.69 -12.26 5.31
C VAL A 338 -27.95 -11.55 6.65
N LEU A 339 -27.09 -11.76 7.65
CA LEU A 339 -27.20 -11.10 8.95
C LEU A 339 -27.09 -9.57 8.82
N PHE A 340 -26.11 -9.09 8.05
CA PHE A 340 -25.92 -7.66 7.79
C PHE A 340 -26.99 -7.04 6.89
N LEU A 341 -27.63 -7.83 6.03
CA LEU A 341 -28.81 -7.40 5.27
C LEU A 341 -30.01 -7.12 6.18
N ARG A 342 -30.12 -7.82 7.32
CA ARG A 342 -31.23 -7.69 8.26
C ARG A 342 -31.01 -6.59 9.31
N SER A 343 -29.76 -6.26 9.64
CA SER A 343 -29.44 -5.18 10.58
C SER A 343 -29.61 -3.81 9.92
N MET A 344 -30.57 -3.01 10.39
CA MET A 344 -30.83 -1.66 9.86
C MET A 344 -29.80 -0.61 10.33
N ASP A 345 -29.06 -0.89 11.41
CA ASP A 345 -28.12 0.05 12.02
C ASP A 345 -26.70 0.03 11.41
N VAL A 346 -26.46 -0.85 10.42
CA VAL A 346 -25.13 -1.03 9.83
C VAL A 346 -24.94 -0.12 8.62
N ILE A 347 -23.80 0.60 8.63
CA ILE A 347 -23.34 1.49 7.57
C ILE A 347 -23.45 0.78 6.22
N ALA A 348 -24.13 1.40 5.25
CA ALA A 348 -24.47 0.79 3.96
C ALA A 348 -23.26 0.27 3.17
N GLU A 349 -22.09 0.87 3.39
CA GLU A 349 -20.81 0.51 2.79
C GLU A 349 -20.27 -0.84 3.30
N GLN A 350 -20.36 -1.10 4.60
CA GLN A 350 -19.92 -2.36 5.19
C GLN A 350 -20.80 -3.53 4.72
N ARG A 351 -22.11 -3.32 4.60
CA ARG A 351 -23.06 -4.31 4.05
C ARG A 351 -22.73 -4.68 2.60
N ARG A 352 -22.44 -3.69 1.75
CA ARG A 352 -22.05 -3.94 0.34
C ARG A 352 -20.77 -4.76 0.26
N THR A 353 -19.80 -4.49 1.13
CA THR A 353 -18.53 -5.22 1.17
C THR A 353 -18.74 -6.70 1.49
N HIS A 354 -19.49 -7.03 2.54
CA HIS A 354 -19.76 -8.44 2.89
C HIS A 354 -20.55 -9.19 1.81
N ILE A 355 -21.50 -8.53 1.13
CA ILE A 355 -22.24 -9.11 0.00
C ILE A 355 -21.30 -9.40 -1.18
N THR A 356 -20.47 -8.43 -1.57
CA THR A 356 -19.51 -8.59 -2.67
C THR A 356 -18.51 -9.71 -2.38
N MET A 357 -18.03 -9.82 -1.13
CA MET A 357 -17.15 -10.90 -0.71
C MET A 357 -17.86 -12.26 -0.81
N ALA A 358 -19.09 -12.39 -0.31
CA ALA A 358 -19.85 -13.63 -0.42
C ALA A 358 -20.07 -14.06 -1.88
N ILE A 359 -20.41 -13.13 -2.77
CA ILE A 359 -20.57 -13.40 -4.21
C ILE A 359 -19.23 -13.83 -4.84
N SER A 360 -18.13 -13.16 -4.48
CA SER A 360 -16.80 -13.49 -4.99
C SER A 360 -16.36 -14.89 -4.56
N TRP A 361 -16.50 -15.22 -3.27
CA TRP A 361 -16.17 -16.56 -2.76
C TRP A 361 -17.05 -17.65 -3.38
N MET A 362 -18.34 -17.39 -3.59
CA MET A 362 -19.24 -18.31 -4.31
C MET A 362 -18.79 -18.56 -5.76
N THR A 363 -18.48 -17.48 -6.49
CA THR A 363 -18.05 -17.55 -7.89
C THR A 363 -16.64 -18.13 -8.07
N ILE A 364 -15.84 -18.20 -7.02
CA ILE A 364 -14.54 -18.88 -7.02
C ILE A 364 -14.69 -20.35 -6.64
N VAL A 365 -15.31 -20.66 -5.50
CA VAL A 365 -15.27 -22.01 -4.89
C VAL A 365 -16.22 -22.98 -5.59
N VAL A 366 -17.44 -22.54 -5.95
CA VAL A 366 -18.42 -23.44 -6.58
C VAL A 366 -17.94 -23.95 -7.94
N PRO A 367 -17.40 -23.10 -8.84
CA PRO A 367 -16.86 -23.59 -10.10
C PRO A 367 -15.58 -24.42 -9.92
N LEU A 368 -14.72 -24.12 -8.93
CA LEU A 368 -13.56 -24.96 -8.61
C LEU A 368 -13.98 -26.37 -8.16
N LEU A 369 -14.98 -26.47 -7.27
CA LEU A 369 -15.53 -27.76 -6.84
C LEU A 369 -16.15 -28.51 -8.01
N THR A 370 -16.87 -27.80 -8.89
CA THR A 370 -17.46 -28.38 -10.10
C THR A 370 -16.38 -28.91 -11.05
N PHE A 371 -15.30 -28.15 -11.25
CA PHE A 371 -14.13 -28.59 -12.02
C PHE A 371 -13.53 -29.87 -11.44
N GLU A 372 -13.34 -29.95 -10.12
CA GLU A 372 -12.77 -31.14 -9.47
C GLU A 372 -13.66 -32.38 -9.67
N ILE A 373 -14.98 -32.25 -9.46
CA ILE A 373 -15.95 -33.34 -9.69
C ILE A 373 -15.88 -33.83 -11.14
N LEU A 374 -15.90 -32.89 -12.11
CA LEU A 374 -15.88 -33.24 -13.52
C LEU A 374 -14.53 -33.89 -13.90
N LEU A 375 -13.42 -33.35 -13.42
CA LEU A 375 -12.10 -33.89 -13.70
C LEU A 375 -11.94 -35.31 -13.17
N VAL A 376 -12.32 -35.57 -11.91
CA VAL A 376 -12.25 -36.90 -11.29
C VAL A 376 -13.08 -37.91 -12.07
N HIS A 377 -14.35 -37.60 -12.36
CA HIS A 377 -15.20 -38.52 -13.12
C HIS A 377 -14.67 -38.81 -14.52
N LYS A 378 -14.05 -37.81 -15.16
CA LYS A 378 -13.42 -37.99 -16.46
C LYS A 378 -12.18 -38.88 -16.38
N LEU A 379 -11.33 -38.68 -15.37
CA LEU A 379 -10.12 -39.47 -15.14
C LEU A 379 -10.44 -40.93 -14.76
N ASP A 380 -11.56 -41.18 -14.08
CA ASP A 380 -12.07 -42.53 -13.79
C ASP A 380 -12.78 -43.19 -14.99
N GLY A 381 -12.92 -42.48 -16.12
CA GLY A 381 -13.45 -43.03 -17.38
C GLY A 381 -14.98 -43.15 -17.43
N HIS A 382 -15.71 -42.44 -16.57
CA HIS A 382 -17.17 -42.53 -16.49
C HIS A 382 -17.90 -41.88 -17.68
N TYR A 383 -17.27 -40.97 -18.42
CA TYR A 383 -17.82 -40.39 -19.64
C TYR A 383 -16.73 -39.85 -20.58
N ASN A 384 -16.96 -39.96 -21.89
CA ASN A 384 -15.97 -39.71 -22.94
C ASN A 384 -16.07 -38.30 -23.55
N SER A 385 -16.37 -37.29 -22.73
CA SER A 385 -16.52 -35.91 -23.21
C SER A 385 -15.16 -35.25 -23.46
N ASN A 386 -15.15 -34.15 -24.21
CA ASN A 386 -13.98 -33.30 -24.41
C ASN A 386 -13.51 -32.66 -23.08
N TYR A 387 -12.25 -32.26 -22.97
CA TYR A 387 -11.63 -31.62 -21.80
C TYR A 387 -12.04 -30.16 -21.67
N VAL A 388 -12.32 -29.47 -22.78
CA VAL A 388 -12.82 -28.09 -22.77
C VAL A 388 -13.99 -27.88 -21.79
N PRO A 389 -15.14 -28.58 -21.87
CA PRO A 389 -16.26 -28.37 -20.95
C PRO A 389 -15.92 -28.72 -19.50
N VAL A 390 -14.98 -29.63 -19.27
CA VAL A 390 -14.50 -29.97 -17.92
C VAL A 390 -13.73 -28.79 -17.31
N PHE A 391 -12.95 -28.07 -18.12
CA PHE A 391 -12.13 -26.92 -17.69
C PHE A 391 -12.89 -25.59 -17.61
N VAL A 392 -14.07 -25.45 -18.23
CA VAL A 392 -14.87 -24.21 -18.18
C VAL A 392 -15.10 -23.69 -16.76
N PRO A 393 -15.49 -24.49 -15.76
CA PRO A 393 -15.65 -24.01 -14.40
C PRO A 393 -14.35 -23.46 -13.79
N LEU A 394 -13.20 -24.06 -14.08
CA LEU A 394 -11.89 -23.54 -13.64
C LEU A 394 -11.62 -22.15 -14.23
N TRP A 395 -11.98 -21.94 -15.51
CA TRP A 395 -11.80 -20.64 -16.16
C TRP A 395 -12.67 -19.55 -15.52
N VAL A 396 -13.90 -19.88 -15.13
CA VAL A 396 -14.77 -18.95 -14.41
C VAL A 396 -14.09 -18.51 -13.10
N SER A 397 -13.60 -19.45 -12.29
CA SER A 397 -12.91 -19.12 -11.04
C SER A 397 -11.64 -18.30 -11.26
N LEU A 398 -10.84 -18.62 -12.27
CA LEU A 398 -9.62 -17.87 -12.59
C LEU A 398 -9.92 -16.45 -13.08
N VAL A 399 -10.96 -16.26 -13.91
CA VAL A 399 -11.43 -14.94 -14.34
C VAL A 399 -11.96 -14.15 -13.16
N THR A 400 -12.74 -14.76 -12.26
CA THR A 400 -13.18 -14.11 -11.03
C THR A 400 -12.00 -13.69 -10.16
N LEU A 401 -11.02 -14.56 -9.94
CA LEU A 401 -9.79 -14.22 -9.21
C LEU A 401 -9.08 -13.01 -9.84
N MET A 402 -8.94 -13.02 -11.16
CA MET A 402 -8.33 -11.93 -11.94
C MET A 402 -9.13 -10.60 -11.87
N VAL A 403 -10.45 -10.65 -11.73
CA VAL A 403 -11.26 -9.45 -11.50
C VAL A 403 -11.12 -8.97 -10.05
N THR A 404 -11.09 -9.90 -9.09
CA THR A 404 -10.96 -9.56 -7.66
C THR A 404 -9.60 -8.99 -7.28
N THR A 405 -8.53 -9.28 -8.05
CA THR A 405 -7.22 -8.68 -7.81
C THR A 405 -7.25 -7.16 -7.92
N PHE A 406 -8.11 -6.56 -8.75
CA PHE A 406 -8.21 -5.09 -8.83
C PHE A 406 -8.95 -4.45 -7.63
N GLY A 407 -9.55 -5.26 -6.76
CA GLY A 407 -10.40 -4.80 -5.65
C GLY A 407 -9.86 -5.10 -4.24
N GLN A 408 -8.70 -5.75 -4.10
CA GLN A 408 -8.11 -6.07 -2.79
C GLN A 408 -7.03 -5.06 -2.39
N LYS A 409 -7.08 -4.61 -1.13
CA LYS A 409 -6.01 -3.88 -0.43
C LYS A 409 -5.05 -4.93 0.14
N GLY A 410 -3.76 -4.92 -0.22
CA GLY A 410 -2.76 -5.83 0.34
C GLY A 410 -2.25 -6.89 -0.65
N GLY A 411 -0.97 -6.80 -1.01
CA GLY A 411 -0.19 -7.68 -1.87
C GLY A 411 1.32 -7.47 -1.65
N ASN A 412 2.13 -8.49 -1.87
CA ASN A 412 3.56 -8.40 -1.57
C ASN A 412 4.31 -7.60 -2.66
N HIS A 413 4.78 -6.40 -2.33
CA HIS A 413 5.69 -5.58 -3.16
C HIS A 413 6.99 -6.29 -3.60
N TRP A 414 7.30 -7.44 -3.00
CA TRP A 414 8.63 -8.05 -3.01
C TRP A 414 8.81 -9.22 -3.98
N TRP A 415 7.76 -9.63 -4.69
CA TRP A 415 7.79 -10.85 -5.51
C TRP A 415 8.79 -10.83 -6.68
N PHE A 416 9.18 -9.64 -7.14
CA PHE A 416 10.17 -9.48 -8.20
C PHE A 416 11.47 -8.80 -7.74
N GLY A 417 11.66 -8.50 -6.45
CA GLY A 417 12.84 -7.74 -6.01
C GLY A 417 13.00 -6.35 -6.68
N ILE A 418 11.95 -5.86 -7.33
CA ILE A 418 11.91 -4.55 -8.00
C ILE A 418 11.38 -3.54 -6.97
N ARG A 419 12.18 -2.52 -6.64
CA ARG A 419 11.76 -1.40 -5.75
C ARG A 419 10.87 -0.37 -6.45
N LYS A 420 10.18 -0.75 -7.53
CA LYS A 420 9.36 0.09 -8.42
C LYS A 420 8.08 -0.67 -8.82
N ASP A 421 7.05 0.08 -9.18
CA ASP A 421 5.77 -0.46 -9.64
C ASP A 421 5.96 -1.29 -10.92
N PHE A 422 5.37 -2.49 -10.99
CA PHE A 422 5.60 -3.45 -12.06
C PHE A 422 5.16 -2.90 -13.43
N CYS A 423 4.06 -2.16 -13.51
CA CYS A 423 3.64 -1.42 -14.69
C CYS A 423 4.65 -0.34 -15.11
N GLN A 424 5.28 0.36 -14.16
CA GLN A 424 6.32 1.34 -14.47
C GLN A 424 7.57 0.65 -15.02
N PHE A 425 7.95 -0.49 -14.44
CA PHE A 425 9.02 -1.35 -14.97
C PHE A 425 8.69 -1.88 -16.38
N LEU A 426 7.46 -2.33 -16.62
CA LEU A 426 7.01 -2.85 -17.91
C LEU A 426 6.97 -1.76 -19.00
N LEU A 427 6.54 -0.56 -18.65
CA LEU A 427 6.54 0.61 -19.55
C LEU A 427 7.95 1.15 -19.81
N GLU A 428 8.87 1.05 -18.83
CA GLU A 428 10.30 1.33 -19.01
C GLU A 428 10.97 0.27 -19.92
N LEU A 429 10.61 -1.02 -19.81
CA LEU A 429 11.16 -2.11 -20.63
C LEU A 429 10.57 -2.16 -22.06
N PHE A 430 9.31 -1.75 -22.22
CA PHE A 430 8.55 -1.85 -23.46
C PHE A 430 7.94 -0.49 -23.87
N PRO A 431 8.72 0.39 -24.52
CA PRO A 431 8.29 1.75 -24.86
C PRO A 431 7.10 1.82 -25.83
N PHE A 432 6.80 0.74 -26.56
CA PHE A 432 5.62 0.65 -27.44
C PHE A 432 4.28 0.56 -26.69
N LEU A 433 4.26 0.09 -25.42
CA LEU A 433 3.04 0.19 -24.58
C LEU A 433 2.78 1.65 -24.16
N ARG A 434 3.81 2.49 -24.05
CA ARG A 434 3.71 3.92 -23.70
C ARG A 434 3.00 4.71 -24.80
N GLU A 435 3.24 4.36 -26.07
CA GLU A 435 2.56 4.94 -27.23
C GLU A 435 1.10 4.49 -27.34
N TYR A 436 0.77 3.24 -26.98
CA TYR A 436 -0.61 2.74 -26.99
C TYR A 436 -1.48 3.37 -25.88
N GLY A 437 -0.86 3.76 -24.76
CA GLY A 437 -1.54 4.38 -23.62
C GLY A 437 -1.80 5.88 -23.72
N ASN A 438 -1.13 6.62 -24.62
CA ASN A 438 -1.20 8.09 -24.72
C ASN A 438 -1.14 8.83 -23.36
N ILE A 439 -0.32 8.35 -22.42
CA ILE A 439 -0.12 9.00 -21.11
C ILE A 439 1.34 9.45 -21.05
N SER A 440 1.54 10.76 -21.21
CA SER A 440 2.81 11.43 -20.94
C SER A 440 3.01 11.55 -19.43
N TYR A 441 3.72 10.60 -18.82
CA TYR A 441 4.36 10.86 -17.53
C TYR A 441 5.65 11.64 -17.79
N ASP A 442 5.71 12.84 -17.23
CA ASP A 442 6.90 13.66 -17.13
C ASP A 442 7.45 13.55 -15.70
N LEU A 443 8.68 13.08 -15.58
CA LEU A 443 9.39 12.90 -14.31
C LEU A 443 10.89 12.78 -14.61
N HIS A 444 11.60 13.90 -14.52
CA HIS A 444 12.73 14.13 -13.60
C HIS A 444 13.49 15.40 -14.01
N HIS A 445 13.74 16.27 -13.04
CA HIS A 445 15.05 16.89 -12.89
C HIS A 445 15.31 17.07 -11.39
N GLU A 446 16.16 16.20 -10.85
CA GLU A 446 17.10 16.65 -9.82
C GLU A 446 17.99 17.70 -10.48
N ASP A 447 18.32 18.77 -9.78
CA ASP A 447 19.69 19.26 -9.78
C ASP A 447 19.98 20.07 -8.51
N SER A 448 21.13 19.72 -7.96
CA SER A 448 21.82 20.43 -6.90
C SER A 448 22.54 21.66 -7.48
N GLU A 449 23.00 22.53 -6.59
CA GLU A 449 24.10 23.49 -6.74
C GLU A 449 23.82 24.97 -7.11
N VAL A 450 24.20 25.82 -6.13
CA VAL A 450 25.14 26.96 -6.22
C VAL A 450 24.78 28.21 -7.05
N SER A 451 24.92 29.33 -6.34
CA SER A 451 25.02 30.74 -6.73
C SER A 451 25.64 31.07 -8.11
N GLU A 452 25.13 32.09 -8.80
CA GLU A 452 25.87 33.32 -9.17
C GLU A 452 25.02 34.31 -10.02
N GLU A 453 25.45 35.57 -9.99
CA GLU A 453 24.77 36.82 -10.38
C GLU A 453 24.61 37.04 -11.90
N LEU A 454 23.57 37.81 -12.29
CA LEU A 454 23.39 38.85 -13.35
C LEU A 454 24.31 38.88 -14.63
N PRO A 455 23.94 39.54 -15.77
CA PRO A 455 22.89 40.55 -15.98
C PRO A 455 22.06 40.45 -17.29
N ILE A 456 21.04 41.30 -17.35
CA ILE A 456 20.15 41.61 -18.49
C ILE A 456 20.87 42.52 -19.51
N HIS A 457 20.68 42.27 -20.81
CA HIS A 457 20.99 43.22 -21.89
C HIS A 457 19.80 43.41 -22.85
N GLU A 458 19.35 44.66 -23.00
CA GLU A 458 18.40 45.23 -23.97
C GLU A 458 18.93 45.13 -25.44
N VAL A 459 18.21 45.35 -26.56
CA VAL A 459 17.29 46.43 -27.05
C VAL A 459 16.68 45.93 -28.44
N PRO A 460 15.97 46.69 -29.34
CA PRO A 460 14.84 47.67 -29.33
C PRO A 460 13.68 47.43 -30.38
N LYS A 461 12.45 47.92 -30.07
CA LYS A 461 11.53 48.89 -30.78
C LYS A 461 11.59 49.05 -32.35
N ILE A 462 10.53 49.15 -33.18
CA ILE A 462 9.31 50.04 -33.26
C ILE A 462 8.44 49.70 -34.55
N PRO A 463 7.18 50.22 -34.73
CA PRO A 463 6.07 49.70 -35.58
C PRO A 463 5.79 50.51 -36.90
N PRO A 464 4.68 50.29 -37.67
CA PRO A 464 3.44 51.11 -37.52
C PRO A 464 2.08 50.50 -37.97
N MET A 465 1.03 51.34 -37.82
CA MET A 465 -0.44 51.27 -38.02
C MET A 465 -1.02 50.84 -39.40
N PHE A 466 -2.26 50.31 -39.46
CA PHE A 466 -3.52 51.01 -39.88
C PHE A 466 -4.74 50.06 -40.01
N ARG A 467 -5.92 50.68 -40.01
CA ARG A 467 -7.29 50.25 -39.67
C ARG A 467 -8.17 50.02 -40.92
N LYS A 468 -9.13 49.07 -40.92
CA LYS A 468 -10.50 49.26 -41.46
C LYS A 468 -11.48 48.11 -41.12
N LYS A 469 -12.70 48.51 -40.76
CA LYS A 469 -13.91 47.73 -40.40
C LYS A 469 -14.78 47.41 -41.62
N THR A 470 -15.62 46.38 -41.53
CA THR A 470 -17.09 46.31 -41.84
C THR A 470 -17.56 44.86 -41.58
N GLY A 471 -18.71 44.53 -40.99
CA GLY A 471 -19.96 45.26 -40.75
C GLY A 471 -20.73 44.79 -39.50
N VAL A 472 -21.95 45.31 -39.39
CA VAL A 472 -22.79 45.62 -38.21
C VAL A 472 -24.01 44.67 -38.24
N VAL A 473 -24.66 44.20 -37.14
CA VAL A 473 -25.83 44.81 -36.44
C VAL A 473 -26.44 43.78 -35.44
N ILE A 474 -26.39 44.02 -34.10
CA ILE A 474 -27.45 44.44 -33.12
C ILE A 474 -28.35 43.28 -32.60
N THR A 475 -28.77 43.07 -31.33
CA THR A 475 -28.48 43.45 -29.91
C THR A 475 -29.48 42.69 -29.01
N GLN A 476 -29.16 42.45 -27.71
CA GLN A 476 -30.00 42.50 -26.47
C GLN A 476 -29.35 41.57 -25.39
N SER A 477 -29.25 41.81 -24.07
CA SER A 477 -29.50 42.90 -23.10
C SER A 477 -28.88 42.47 -21.74
N PRO A 478 -28.78 43.32 -20.68
CA PRO A 478 -27.99 43.06 -19.47
C PRO A 478 -28.80 42.40 -18.33
N GLY A 479 -28.25 41.34 -17.69
CA GLY A 479 -28.90 40.59 -16.61
C GLY A 479 -28.17 40.70 -15.26
N LYS A 480 -28.91 41.12 -14.23
CA LYS A 480 -28.52 41.40 -12.84
C LYS A 480 -28.16 40.12 -12.04
N TYR A 481 -27.24 40.28 -11.09
CA TYR A 481 -27.01 39.37 -9.95
C TYR A 481 -28.24 39.31 -9.02
N PHE A 482 -28.62 38.11 -8.57
CA PHE A 482 -29.62 37.87 -7.51
C PHE A 482 -28.98 37.22 -6.28
N VAL A 483 -29.36 37.71 -5.10
CA VAL A 483 -29.08 37.14 -3.77
C VAL A 483 -30.06 35.98 -3.51
N PRO A 484 -29.64 34.86 -2.89
CA PRO A 484 -30.56 33.76 -2.57
C PRO A 484 -31.52 34.11 -1.40
N PRO A 485 -32.75 33.57 -1.39
CA PRO A 485 -33.74 33.84 -0.34
C PRO A 485 -33.43 33.12 0.99
N PRO A 486 -33.97 33.60 2.13
CA PRO A 486 -33.73 33.04 3.46
C PRO A 486 -34.42 31.68 3.67
N LYS A 487 -33.80 30.86 4.53
CA LYS A 487 -34.29 29.53 4.96
C LYS A 487 -35.69 29.63 5.59
N LEU A 488 -36.63 28.81 5.11
CA LEU A 488 -37.89 28.53 5.81
C LEU A 488 -37.57 27.66 7.04
N CYS A 489 -37.82 28.17 8.24
CA CYS A 489 -38.05 27.33 9.41
C CYS A 489 -39.46 26.73 9.30
N ILE A 490 -39.57 25.42 9.45
CA ILE A 490 -40.84 24.73 9.67
C ILE A 490 -40.83 24.30 11.14
N ASP A 491 -41.65 24.96 11.95
CA ASP A 491 -41.98 24.51 13.31
C ASP A 491 -42.98 23.34 13.21
N MET A 492 -42.69 22.25 13.92
CA MET A 492 -43.67 21.21 14.21
C MET A 492 -44.24 21.46 15.62
N PRO A 493 -45.58 21.43 15.81
CA PRO A 493 -46.18 21.54 17.14
C PRO A 493 -45.97 20.27 17.98
N ASP A 494 -45.99 20.48 19.30
CA ASP A 494 -45.61 19.57 20.41
C ASP A 494 -46.08 18.11 20.34
#